data_AF-A0AAP0AYS5-F1
#
_entry.id   AF-A0AAP0AYS5-F1
#
_cell.length_a   1.000
_cell.length_b   1.000
_cell.length_c   1.000
_cell.angle_alpha   90.00
_cell.angle_beta   90.00
_cell.angle_gamma   90.00
#
_symmetry.space_group_name_H-M   'P 1'
#
loop_
_entity.id
_entity.type
_entity.pdbx_description
1 polymer ?
#
loop_
_entity_poly.entity_id
_entity_poly.type
_entity_poly.pdbx_seq_one_letter_code
_entity_poly.pdbx_strand_id
1 'polypeptide(L)'
;MTRSTRLHSDNPADPMDNDAIALRLDAQDQAIASLHASLSAILTRLDALVPPTNASAADSSAAASILGRPPAVDPTLVAPLPLPLANRPGLSLDIPSFADVDPMGWIVKAEQYFDLHSTLEQDKVAQVFVGLDGSALHWAR
;
A
#
# COMPACT_ATOMS: atom_id res chain seq x y z
N MET A 1 6.26 -69.26 -10.77
CA MET A 1 4.82 -69.16 -10.44
C MET A 1 4.36 -67.75 -10.81
N THR A 2 3.86 -67.51 -12.03
CA THR A 2 2.41 -67.39 -12.39
C THR A 2 1.65 -66.47 -11.42
N ARG A 3 0.96 -65.38 -11.81
CA ARG A 3 0.03 -65.22 -12.93
C ARG A 3 -0.40 -63.74 -13.07
N SER A 4 -0.65 -63.29 -14.29
CA SER A 4 -1.35 -62.04 -14.63
C SER A 4 -2.75 -61.93 -14.01
N THR A 5 -3.16 -60.71 -13.67
CA THR A 5 -4.56 -60.29 -13.73
C THR A 5 -4.64 -58.93 -14.43
N ARG A 6 -5.16 -58.96 -15.65
CA ARG A 6 -5.56 -57.83 -16.48
C ARG A 6 -7.05 -57.60 -16.19
N LEU A 7 -7.43 -56.41 -15.72
CA LEU A 7 -8.78 -55.86 -15.79
C LEU A 7 -8.58 -54.36 -16.06
N HIS A 8 -8.64 -53.92 -17.31
CA HIS A 8 -9.89 -53.49 -17.93
C HIS A 8 -10.60 -52.43 -17.08
N SER A 9 -10.05 -51.21 -17.11
CA SER A 9 -10.76 -50.00 -16.67
C SER A 9 -11.15 -49.24 -17.93
N ASP A 10 -12.08 -49.82 -18.68
CA ASP A 10 -12.93 -49.06 -19.59
C ASP A 10 -13.79 -48.19 -18.67
N ASN A 11 -13.36 -46.94 -18.47
CA ASN A 11 -14.15 -45.96 -17.72
C ASN A 11 -15.05 -45.27 -18.74
N PRO A 12 -16.35 -45.59 -18.82
CA PRO A 12 -17.26 -44.77 -19.58
C PRO A 12 -17.34 -43.44 -18.83
N ALA A 13 -16.69 -42.41 -19.37
CA ALA A 13 -16.94 -41.04 -18.93
C ALA A 13 -18.44 -40.78 -19.11
N ASP A 14 -19.16 -40.81 -17.99
CA ASP A 14 -20.61 -40.63 -17.94
C ASP A 14 -20.93 -39.27 -18.56
N PRO A 15 -21.66 -39.19 -19.69
CA PRO A 15 -21.87 -37.93 -20.42
C PRO A 15 -22.71 -36.91 -19.64
N MET A 16 -23.32 -37.32 -18.53
CA MET A 16 -24.21 -36.49 -17.71
C MET A 16 -23.48 -35.49 -16.79
N ASP A 17 -22.19 -35.71 -16.49
CA ASP A 17 -21.44 -34.81 -15.60
C ASP A 17 -20.89 -33.58 -16.36
N ASN A 18 -20.67 -33.72 -17.68
CA ASN A 18 -20.16 -32.64 -18.52
C ASN A 18 -21.14 -31.47 -18.68
N ASP A 19 -22.45 -31.75 -18.75
CA ASP A 19 -23.48 -30.70 -18.83
C ASP A 19 -23.56 -29.88 -17.54
N ALA A 20 -23.40 -30.53 -16.38
CA ALA A 20 -23.38 -29.86 -15.08
C ALA A 20 -22.11 -29.00 -14.90
N ILE A 21 -20.97 -29.47 -15.44
CA ILE A 21 -19.73 -28.72 -15.47
C ILE A 21 -19.85 -27.50 -16.40
N ALA A 22 -20.43 -27.66 -17.59
CA ALA A 22 -20.66 -26.57 -18.52
C ALA A 22 -21.55 -25.48 -17.92
N LEU A 23 -22.67 -25.88 -17.30
CA LEU A 23 -23.60 -24.94 -16.67
C LEU A 23 -22.98 -24.17 -15.49
N ARG A 24 -22.08 -24.82 -14.74
CA ARG A 24 -21.34 -24.17 -13.66
C ARG A 24 -20.26 -23.23 -14.19
N LEU A 25 -19.64 -23.54 -15.32
CA LEU A 25 -18.67 -22.67 -15.99
C LEU A 25 -19.36 -21.41 -16.54
N ASP A 26 -20.51 -21.55 -17.19
CA ASP A 26 -21.31 -20.41 -17.67
C ASP A 26 -21.77 -19.50 -16.50
N ALA A 27 -22.19 -20.09 -15.38
CA ALA A 27 -22.55 -19.34 -14.18
C ALA A 27 -21.36 -18.57 -13.58
N GLN A 28 -20.16 -19.17 -13.64
CA GLN A 28 -18.93 -18.52 -13.19
C GLN A 28 -18.53 -17.37 -14.13
N ASP A 29 -18.63 -17.55 -15.44
CA ASP A 29 -18.36 -16.50 -16.42
C ASP A 29 -19.34 -15.33 -16.29
N GLN A 30 -20.61 -15.62 -16.00
CA GLN A 30 -21.60 -14.59 -15.74
C GLN A 30 -21.31 -13.80 -14.45
N ALA A 31 -20.81 -14.46 -13.40
CA ALA A 31 -20.38 -13.80 -12.16
C ALA A 31 -19.17 -12.89 -12.40
N ILE A 32 -18.20 -13.34 -13.18
CA ILE A 32 -17.01 -12.55 -13.55
C ILE A 32 -17.42 -11.32 -14.37
N ALA A 33 -18.29 -11.49 -15.37
CA ALA A 33 -18.79 -10.39 -16.19
C ALA A 33 -19.55 -9.35 -15.35
N SER A 34 -20.37 -9.81 -14.39
CA SER A 34 -21.09 -8.92 -13.46
C SER A 34 -20.15 -8.13 -12.55
N LEU A 35 -19.10 -8.77 -12.02
CA LEU A 35 -18.08 -8.09 -11.22
C LEU A 35 -17.33 -7.05 -12.05
N HIS A 36 -16.93 -7.39 -13.27
CA HIS A 36 -16.22 -6.49 -14.18
C HIS A 36 -17.07 -5.26 -14.54
N ALA A 37 -18.36 -5.46 -14.84
CA ALA A 37 -19.29 -4.38 -15.11
C ALA A 37 -19.45 -3.45 -13.89
N SER A 38 -19.52 -4.03 -12.69
CA SER A 38 -19.63 -3.27 -11.43
C SER A 38 -18.39 -2.43 -11.16
N LEU A 39 -17.19 -3.02 -11.32
CA LEU A 39 -15.91 -2.31 -11.17
C LEU A 39 -15.76 -1.19 -12.20
N SER A 40 -16.12 -1.45 -13.46
CA SER A 40 -16.09 -0.43 -14.52
C SER A 40 -17.01 0.74 -14.19
N ALA A 41 -18.23 0.47 -13.71
CA ALA A 41 -19.17 1.51 -13.31
C ALA A 41 -18.63 2.36 -12.14
N ILE A 42 -17.93 1.76 -11.18
CA ILE A 42 -17.29 2.49 -10.08
C ILE A 42 -16.17 3.39 -10.59
N LEU A 43 -15.31 2.88 -11.48
CA LEU A 43 -14.21 3.67 -12.07
C LEU A 43 -14.73 4.88 -12.86
N THR A 44 -15.75 4.70 -13.68
CA THR A 44 -16.37 5.82 -14.43
C THR A 44 -16.96 6.88 -13.49
N ARG A 45 -17.54 6.46 -12.35
CA ARG A 45 -18.07 7.41 -11.36
C ARG A 45 -16.96 8.22 -10.69
N LEU A 46 -15.81 7.60 -10.40
CA LEU A 46 -14.66 8.29 -9.83
C LEU A 46 -14.04 9.29 -10.82
N ASP A 47 -14.00 8.96 -12.11
CA ASP A 47 -13.50 9.86 -13.15
C ASP A 47 -14.36 11.12 -13.32
N ALA A 48 -15.70 10.96 -13.26
CA ALA A 48 -16.65 12.07 -13.32
C ALA A 48 -16.57 13.05 -12.12
N LEU A 49 -15.95 12.62 -11.02
CA LEU A 49 -15.74 13.46 -9.83
C LEU A 49 -14.48 14.34 -9.94
N VAL A 50 -13.66 14.20 -10.99
CA VAL A 50 -12.50 15.05 -11.26
C VAL A 50 -12.87 16.10 -12.33
N PRO A 51 -13.25 17.34 -11.95
CA PRO A 51 -13.45 18.40 -12.93
C PRO A 51 -12.13 18.76 -13.62
N PRO A 52 -12.14 19.13 -14.91
CA PRO A 52 -10.94 19.63 -15.58
C PRO A 52 -10.53 20.97 -14.95
N THR A 53 -9.47 20.97 -14.15
CA THR A 53 -8.77 22.18 -13.73
C THR A 53 -8.00 22.75 -14.93
N ASN A 54 -8.71 23.34 -15.89
CA ASN A 54 -8.12 24.25 -16.86
C ASN A 54 -8.88 25.57 -16.84
N ALA A 55 -8.71 26.32 -15.75
CA ALA A 55 -8.88 27.76 -15.76
C ALA A 55 -7.56 28.38 -16.23
N SER A 56 -7.35 28.35 -17.54
CA SER A 56 -6.32 29.16 -18.22
C SER A 56 -6.73 30.63 -18.12
N ALA A 57 -6.31 31.29 -17.04
CA ALA A 57 -6.38 32.75 -16.92
C ALA A 57 -5.28 33.37 -17.79
N ALA A 58 -5.68 33.88 -18.94
CA ALA A 58 -4.89 34.78 -19.75
C ALA A 58 -4.94 36.21 -19.18
N ASP A 59 -3.82 36.90 -19.38
CA ASP A 59 -3.66 38.36 -19.50
C ASP A 59 -3.83 39.25 -18.25
N SER A 60 -2.72 39.86 -17.81
CA SER A 60 -2.43 41.25 -18.17
C SER A 60 -1.13 41.75 -17.53
N SER A 61 -0.33 42.34 -18.39
CA SER A 61 1.01 42.88 -18.17
C SER A 61 1.00 44.31 -17.61
N ALA A 62 2.13 44.65 -16.97
CA ALA A 62 2.75 45.98 -16.82
C ALA A 62 2.21 46.97 -15.77
N ALA A 63 3.03 47.20 -14.74
CA ALA A 63 3.50 48.55 -14.40
C ALA A 63 4.81 48.43 -13.60
N ALA A 64 5.94 48.58 -14.30
CA ALA A 64 7.24 48.71 -13.67
C ALA A 64 7.43 50.13 -13.10
N SER A 65 7.95 50.15 -11.88
CA SER A 65 8.78 51.20 -11.26
C SER A 65 8.11 52.53 -10.88
N ILE A 66 8.27 52.93 -9.61
CA ILE A 66 8.96 54.18 -9.19
C ILE A 66 9.14 54.14 -7.65
N LEU A 67 10.39 53.87 -7.24
CA LEU A 67 11.16 54.45 -6.12
C LEU A 67 10.47 54.75 -4.78
N GLY A 68 10.88 54.01 -3.73
CA GLY A 68 10.57 54.33 -2.34
C GLY A 68 11.34 53.56 -1.26
N ARG A 69 12.68 53.57 -1.32
CA ARG A 69 13.63 53.55 -0.17
C ARG A 69 13.70 52.32 0.78
N PRO A 70 14.90 51.70 0.99
CA PRO A 70 15.15 50.76 2.08
C PRO A 70 15.51 51.50 3.38
N PRO A 71 15.22 50.90 4.54
CA PRO A 71 16.34 50.56 5.42
C PRO A 71 16.32 49.09 5.85
N ALA A 72 17.53 48.56 5.89
CA ALA A 72 17.96 47.26 6.37
C ALA A 72 17.08 46.64 7.47
N VAL A 73 16.50 45.48 7.15
CA VAL A 73 16.31 44.39 8.09
C VAL A 73 17.00 43.17 7.50
N ASP A 74 18.04 42.74 8.20
CA ASP A 74 18.87 41.57 7.96
C ASP A 74 18.07 40.35 7.44
N PRO A 75 18.44 39.74 6.29
CA PRO A 75 17.96 38.42 5.93
C PRO A 75 18.86 37.36 6.58
N THR A 76 18.88 37.31 7.91
CA THR A 76 19.60 36.24 8.63
C THR A 76 18.60 35.23 9.20
N LEU A 77 18.44 34.15 8.45
CA LEU A 77 18.05 32.81 8.88
C LEU A 77 16.84 32.67 9.83
N VAL A 78 15.67 32.41 9.25
CA VAL A 78 14.78 31.39 9.80
C VAL A 78 14.47 30.39 8.68
N ALA A 79 15.48 29.57 8.38
CA ALA A 79 15.19 28.22 7.92
C ALA A 79 14.55 27.48 9.12
N PRO A 80 13.44 26.74 8.95
CA PRO A 80 13.12 25.70 9.91
C PRO A 80 14.23 24.66 9.77
N LEU A 81 15.26 24.75 10.60
CA LEU A 81 16.23 23.68 10.75
C LEU A 81 15.45 22.41 11.13
N PRO A 82 15.52 21.31 10.37
CA PRO A 82 15.17 20.00 10.90
C PRO A 82 16.19 19.73 12.00
N LEU A 83 15.78 19.87 13.26
CA LEU A 83 16.63 19.47 14.39
C LEU A 83 16.86 17.96 14.26
N PRO A 84 18.08 17.46 14.01
CA PRO A 84 18.37 16.05 14.13
C PRO A 84 18.32 15.75 15.63
N LEU A 85 17.23 15.17 16.11
CA LEU A 85 17.11 14.67 17.48
C LEU A 85 17.96 13.40 17.69
N ALA A 86 19.07 13.26 16.97
CA ALA A 86 19.80 12.02 16.76
C ALA A 86 20.78 11.67 17.89
N ASN A 87 20.81 12.41 19.00
CA ASN A 87 21.75 12.09 20.08
C ASN A 87 21.26 12.57 21.45
N ARG A 88 20.20 11.94 21.98
CA ARG A 88 19.99 11.91 23.43
C ARG A 88 20.67 10.65 23.97
N PRO A 89 21.89 10.75 24.54
CA PRO A 89 22.55 9.62 25.16
C PRO A 89 21.76 9.19 26.40
N GLY A 90 21.01 8.09 26.29
CA GLY A 90 20.29 7.50 27.42
C GLY A 90 18.99 6.74 27.08
N LEU A 91 18.47 6.82 25.86
CA LEU A 91 17.30 6.06 25.45
C LEU A 91 17.72 4.90 24.54
N SER A 92 18.22 3.81 25.15
CA SER A 92 18.22 2.50 24.48
C SER A 92 16.75 2.09 24.35
N LEU A 93 16.09 2.58 23.31
CA LEU A 93 14.73 2.20 22.96
C LEU A 93 14.84 0.84 22.28
N ASP A 94 14.28 -0.21 22.89
CA ASP A 94 14.11 -1.49 22.20
C ASP A 94 13.03 -1.36 21.13
N ILE A 95 13.03 -2.29 20.17
CA ILE A 95 12.01 -2.30 19.11
C ILE A 95 10.62 -2.49 19.76
N PRO A 96 9.61 -1.69 19.39
CA PRO A 96 8.29 -1.81 20.01
C PRO A 96 7.65 -3.15 19.64
N SER A 97 7.09 -3.86 20.64
CA SER A 97 6.31 -5.08 20.40
C SER A 97 4.91 -4.75 19.86
N PHE A 98 4.47 -5.49 18.84
CA PHE A 98 3.13 -5.39 18.28
C PHE A 98 2.27 -6.58 18.72
N ALA A 99 1.15 -6.29 19.42
CA ALA A 99 0.22 -7.28 19.96
C ALA A 99 -1.24 -7.04 19.48
N ASP A 100 -1.43 -6.68 18.21
CA ASP A 100 -2.74 -6.60 17.53
C ASP A 100 -3.71 -5.46 17.97
N VAL A 101 -3.30 -4.52 18.84
CA VAL A 101 -4.23 -3.48 19.37
C VAL A 101 -4.26 -2.18 18.56
N ASP A 102 -3.11 -1.70 18.07
CA ASP A 102 -3.01 -0.42 17.36
C ASP A 102 -1.90 -0.45 16.29
N PRO A 103 -2.22 -0.84 15.04
CA PRO A 103 -1.24 -0.94 13.98
C PRO A 103 -0.67 0.42 13.57
N MET A 104 -1.49 1.48 13.58
CA MET A 104 -1.05 2.81 13.16
C MET A 104 -0.11 3.42 14.19
N GLY A 105 -0.46 3.36 15.48
CA GLY A 105 0.41 3.84 16.55
C GLY A 105 1.69 3.01 16.67
N TRP A 106 1.67 1.73 16.32
CA TRP A 106 2.88 0.89 16.28
C TRP A 106 3.81 1.28 15.13
N ILE A 107 3.29 1.53 13.92
CA ILE A 107 4.08 1.98 12.76
C ILE A 107 4.84 3.27 13.11
N VAL A 108 4.16 4.28 13.67
CA VAL A 108 4.81 5.56 14.02
C VAL A 108 5.94 5.36 15.04
N LYS A 109 5.78 4.46 16.01
CA LYS A 109 6.83 4.13 16.98
C LYS A 109 7.99 3.37 16.34
N ALA A 110 7.71 2.45 15.41
CA ALA A 110 8.72 1.71 14.67
C ALA A 110 9.53 2.64 13.75
N GLU A 111 8.87 3.56 13.05
CA GLU A 111 9.52 4.60 12.24
C GLU A 111 10.45 5.48 13.09
N GLN A 112 9.94 5.95 14.24
CA GLN A 112 10.75 6.71 15.19
C GLN A 112 11.95 5.91 15.69
N TYR A 113 11.79 4.61 15.96
CA TYR A 113 12.89 3.73 16.34
C TYR A 113 13.94 3.64 15.22
N PHE A 114 13.55 3.48 13.96
CA PHE A 114 14.48 3.38 12.83
C PHE A 114 15.25 4.68 12.59
N ASP A 115 14.58 5.82 12.74
CA ASP A 115 15.19 7.14 12.60
C ASP A 115 16.23 7.39 13.70
N LEU A 116 15.92 6.98 14.94
CA LEU A 116 16.87 7.08 16.05
C LEU A 116 18.07 6.15 15.90
N HIS A 117 17.87 4.93 15.39
CA HIS A 117 18.93 3.93 15.22
C HIS A 117 19.64 4.01 13.87
N SER A 118 19.29 4.98 13.01
CA SER A 118 19.81 5.09 11.63
C SER A 118 19.75 3.76 10.87
N THR A 119 18.66 3.03 11.02
CA THR A 119 18.50 1.70 10.43
C THR A 119 18.36 1.82 8.91
N LEU A 120 19.20 1.08 8.17
CA LEU A 120 19.15 1.02 6.72
C LEU A 120 17.82 0.40 6.26
N GLU A 121 17.27 0.90 5.16
CA GLU A 121 15.95 0.48 4.66
C GLU A 121 15.85 -1.03 4.43
N GLN A 122 16.93 -1.65 3.96
CA GLN A 122 17.04 -3.11 3.77
C GLN A 122 16.92 -3.93 5.07
N ASP A 123 17.26 -3.33 6.22
CA ASP A 123 17.28 -4.01 7.52
C ASP A 123 16.03 -3.73 8.35
N LYS A 124 15.25 -2.69 8.00
CA LYS A 124 14.03 -2.28 8.72
C LYS A 124 13.03 -3.43 8.80
N VAL A 125 12.79 -4.12 7.68
CA VAL A 125 11.83 -5.23 7.60
C VAL A 125 12.25 -6.37 8.52
N ALA A 126 13.52 -6.79 8.46
CA ALA A 126 14.05 -7.85 9.30
C ALA A 126 13.95 -7.50 10.80
N GLN A 127 14.19 -6.25 11.16
CA GLN A 127 14.01 -5.76 12.52
C GLN A 127 12.53 -5.74 12.95
N VAL A 128 11.61 -5.26 12.10
CA VAL A 128 10.16 -5.31 12.37
C VAL A 128 9.72 -6.72 12.76
N PHE A 129 10.17 -7.74 12.04
CA PHE A 129 9.82 -9.14 12.35
C PHE A 129 10.19 -9.57 13.77
N VAL A 130 11.23 -9.00 14.36
CA VAL A 130 11.63 -9.26 15.77
C VAL A 130 10.62 -8.65 16.75
N GLY A 131 9.96 -7.56 16.38
CA GLY A 131 8.95 -6.87 17.18
C GLY A 131 7.52 -7.38 17.00
N LEU A 132 7.25 -8.24 16.00
CA LEU A 132 5.93 -8.84 15.80
C LEU A 132 5.73 -10.02 16.75
N ASP A 133 4.60 -10.05 17.45
CA ASP A 133 4.22 -11.17 18.32
C ASP A 133 2.78 -11.63 18.03
N GLY A 134 2.39 -12.79 18.54
CA GLY A 134 1.01 -13.27 18.50
C GLY A 134 0.42 -13.47 17.10
N SER A 135 -0.79 -12.93 16.88
CA SER A 135 -1.53 -13.11 15.61
C SER A 135 -0.87 -12.37 14.45
N ALA A 136 -0.18 -11.27 14.72
CA ALA A 136 0.53 -10.51 13.71
C ALA A 136 1.63 -11.32 13.02
N LEU A 137 2.40 -12.09 13.80
CA LEU A 137 3.43 -12.99 13.27
C LEU A 137 2.80 -14.12 12.43
N HIS A 138 1.58 -14.55 12.78
CA HIS A 138 0.85 -15.57 12.02
C HIS A 138 0.42 -15.09 10.62
N TRP A 139 0.18 -13.79 10.44
CA TRP A 139 -0.20 -13.22 9.14
C TRP A 139 1.00 -12.91 8.25
N ALA A 140 2.19 -12.74 8.83
CA ALA A 140 3.40 -12.33 8.12
C ALA A 140 4.18 -13.50 7.47
N ARG A 141 3.72 -14.74 7.68
CA ARG A 141 4.27 -15.99 7.12
C ARG A 141 3.45 -16.45 5.92
#